data_AF-A0A7W2Q8R4-F1
#
_entry.id   AF-A0A7W2Q8R4-F1
#
_cell.length_a   1.000
_cell.length_b   1.000
_cell.length_c   1.000
_cell.angle_alpha   90.00
_cell.angle_beta   90.00
_cell.angle_gamma   90.00
#
_symmetry.space_group_name_H-M   'P 1'
#
loop_
_entity.id
_entity.type
_entity.pdbx_description
1 polymer ?
#
loop_
_entity_poly.entity_id
_entity_poly.type
_entity_poly.pdbx_seq_one_letter_code
_entity_poly.pdbx_strand_id
1 'polypeptide(L)'
;MAGSTIYLFMWGYQASYRVHIQILARNVLKKLGAPADAEVLLVGARRPGSENANQVCVEPEDGKWQLSLFEGLLDSVESNYQSHRLQNMFFGDEPSMRDKPEWMRRDSVRTSVGKALEAFDTEHNVTSFCGEVRRIDDYYVTPVIQIPNTTFTQFPPLLSKPIDKGQQGNGFRSLIHAAMYAVLHEATEELHNPDPGRFTHRSMRDAEEIARIAAKDFLHTPGLSIEQRYIHTDLFDALNLVSSLMYEGVKGIGQLILVDPDNDAVEFLAKFVEPVPFREPRWVRKVLQMATTGVGIIANSQYIFGLGRLKDSHDSSAQDAFTVAFIDHYHWELYCGSQALLRSHYAVPKLPQEPFDKTAFLANYARLFPLSSQENGLHLWNLLLTQINQEHGSMIVVAEDAANEAHRLSKQGTNIVPIRLTESLLRCVSGIDGTILLDPAGFCHAIGIILDGEATDQCTPSRGSRYNSGVRYVQTGSTRRLAIVVSDDRTIDIIPPIKRLASRSRIEQRVAALEAATLDNYHDSRNWLDDHRFYINAEQCARINAVIDRLDALPKEVGLIYLGTERFEVDPEMAESYLTD
;
A
#
# COMPACT_ATOMS: atom_id res chain seq x y z
N MET A 1 13.96 13.24 -40.14
CA MET A 1 12.52 13.33 -39.85
C MET A 1 11.92 11.95 -40.08
N ALA A 2 11.85 11.15 -39.04
CA ALA A 2 11.08 9.92 -38.99
C ALA A 2 10.85 9.65 -37.50
N GLY A 3 9.83 10.30 -36.92
CA GLY A 3 9.39 9.92 -35.59
C GLY A 3 9.03 8.43 -35.61
N SER A 4 9.29 7.72 -34.50
CA SER A 4 8.96 6.30 -34.36
C SER A 4 7.54 6.05 -34.88
N THR A 5 7.41 5.25 -35.94
CA THR A 5 6.10 4.98 -36.55
C THR A 5 5.35 4.03 -35.63
N ILE A 6 4.29 4.51 -34.99
CA ILE A 6 3.37 3.68 -34.19
C ILE A 6 2.64 2.76 -35.18
N TYR A 7 2.84 1.44 -35.08
CA TYR A 7 2.25 0.48 -36.01
C TYR A 7 0.82 0.12 -35.59
N LEU A 8 0.59 -0.04 -34.28
CA LEU A 8 -0.72 -0.23 -33.66
C LEU A 8 -1.30 1.11 -33.20
N PHE A 9 -1.49 2.00 -34.18
CA PHE A 9 -1.97 3.36 -33.94
C PHE A 9 -3.47 3.38 -33.59
N MET A 10 -3.77 3.83 -32.37
CA MET A 10 -5.12 4.18 -31.92
C MET A 10 -5.32 5.69 -31.94
N TRP A 11 -4.39 6.47 -31.36
CA TRP A 11 -4.32 7.93 -31.45
C TRP A 11 -2.92 8.44 -31.10
N GLY A 12 -2.62 9.72 -31.39
CA GLY A 12 -1.26 10.28 -31.33
C GLY A 12 -0.59 10.36 -29.95
N TYR A 13 -1.34 10.22 -28.85
CA TYR A 13 -0.83 10.37 -27.47
C TYR A 13 -1.02 9.11 -26.62
N GLN A 14 -1.25 7.95 -27.24
CA GLN A 14 -1.50 6.69 -26.53
C GLN A 14 -0.37 6.28 -25.57
N ALA A 15 0.88 6.48 -25.98
CA ALA A 15 2.05 6.12 -25.17
C ALA A 15 2.19 7.03 -23.93
N SER A 16 2.05 8.35 -24.10
CA SER A 16 2.12 9.29 -22.97
C SER A 16 0.96 9.10 -22.00
N TYR A 17 -0.25 8.84 -22.52
CA TYR A 17 -1.41 8.49 -21.72
C TYR A 17 -1.17 7.23 -20.87
N ARG A 18 -0.70 6.13 -21.48
CA ARG A 18 -0.37 4.88 -20.79
C ARG A 18 0.66 5.10 -19.68
N VAL A 19 1.77 5.78 -19.99
CA VAL A 19 2.86 6.05 -19.02
C VAL A 19 2.33 6.85 -17.83
N HIS A 20 1.46 7.83 -18.07
CA HIS A 20 0.89 8.63 -16.99
C HIS A 20 0.05 7.78 -16.03
N ILE A 21 -0.81 6.89 -16.54
CA ILE A 21 -1.58 5.97 -15.70
C ILE A 21 -0.66 5.04 -14.92
N GLN A 22 0.40 4.53 -15.56
CA GLN A 22 1.35 3.64 -14.89
C GLN A 22 2.05 4.35 -13.72
N ILE A 23 2.49 5.58 -13.91
CA ILE A 23 3.08 6.40 -12.84
C ILE A 23 2.07 6.63 -11.72
N LEU A 24 0.82 6.96 -12.07
CA LEU A 24 -0.25 7.20 -11.09
C LEU A 24 -0.55 5.95 -10.26
N ALA A 25 -0.74 4.80 -10.91
CA ALA A 25 -0.97 3.52 -10.25
C ALA A 25 0.17 3.15 -9.28
N ARG A 26 1.43 3.28 -9.72
CA ARG A 26 2.61 3.03 -8.88
C ARG A 26 2.68 3.99 -7.69
N ASN A 27 2.39 5.27 -7.89
CA ASN A 27 2.36 6.26 -6.83
C ASN A 27 1.26 5.99 -5.80
N VAL A 28 0.07 5.58 -6.25
CA VAL A 28 -1.04 5.18 -5.36
C VAL A 28 -0.66 3.97 -4.53
N LEU A 29 -0.10 2.91 -5.15
CA LEU A 29 0.40 1.74 -4.41
C LEU A 29 1.44 2.13 -3.36
N LYS A 30 2.41 2.97 -3.73
CA LYS A 30 3.44 3.48 -2.81
C LYS A 30 2.83 4.26 -1.63
N LYS A 31 1.81 5.09 -1.88
CA LYS A 31 1.11 5.86 -0.83
C LYS A 31 0.34 4.95 0.14
N LEU A 32 -0.28 3.90 -0.38
CA LEU A 32 -0.93 2.85 0.42
C LEU A 32 0.08 1.95 1.16
N GLY A 33 1.36 2.01 0.79
CA GLY A 33 2.45 1.22 1.36
C GLY A 33 2.73 -0.09 0.63
N ALA A 34 2.00 -0.43 -0.43
CA ALA A 34 2.28 -1.61 -1.24
C ALA A 34 3.56 -1.44 -2.09
N PRO A 35 4.17 -2.55 -2.55
CA PRO A 35 5.15 -2.52 -3.63
C PRO A 35 4.62 -1.75 -4.83
N ALA A 36 5.42 -0.84 -5.38
CA ALA A 36 5.05 0.00 -6.52
C ALA A 36 5.25 -0.74 -7.87
N ASP A 37 4.85 -2.01 -7.91
CA ASP A 37 4.92 -2.86 -9.09
C ASP A 37 3.55 -2.90 -9.77
N ALA A 38 3.35 -1.95 -10.69
CA ALA A 38 2.20 -1.93 -11.59
C ALA A 38 2.67 -1.69 -13.03
N GLU A 39 2.01 -2.35 -13.97
CA GLU A 39 2.21 -2.17 -15.40
C GLU A 39 0.87 -1.84 -16.05
N VAL A 40 0.91 -1.02 -17.08
CA VAL A 40 -0.29 -0.59 -17.79
C VAL A 40 -0.15 -0.93 -19.25
N LEU A 41 -1.21 -1.50 -19.81
CA LEU A 41 -1.40 -1.64 -21.24
C LEU A 41 -2.72 -1.00 -21.66
N LEU A 42 -2.80 -0.64 -22.93
CA LEU A 42 -4.05 -0.21 -23.57
C LEU A 42 -4.42 -1.24 -24.62
N VAL A 43 -5.70 -1.59 -24.68
CA VAL A 43 -6.23 -2.49 -25.71
C VAL A 43 -7.34 -1.77 -26.47
N GLY A 44 -7.13 -1.60 -27.78
CA GLY A 44 -8.09 -1.01 -28.69
C GLY A 44 -8.76 -2.08 -29.56
N ALA A 45 -10.07 -2.26 -29.40
CA ALA A 45 -10.88 -3.10 -30.28
C ALA A 45 -11.49 -2.25 -31.39
N ARG A 46 -11.23 -2.59 -32.67
CA ARG A 46 -11.76 -1.83 -33.80
C ARG A 46 -13.29 -1.77 -33.77
N ARG A 47 -13.86 -0.58 -33.99
CA ARG A 47 -15.31 -0.38 -34.03
C ARG A 47 -15.96 -1.04 -35.26
N PRO A 48 -17.24 -1.43 -35.19
CA PRO A 48 -18.00 -1.85 -36.35
C PRO A 48 -18.00 -0.78 -37.46
N GLY A 49 -17.77 -1.21 -38.70
CA GLY A 49 -17.80 -0.34 -39.88
C GLY A 49 -16.54 0.51 -40.10
N SER A 50 -15.49 0.37 -39.28
CA SER A 50 -14.17 0.96 -39.60
C SER A 50 -13.41 0.10 -40.62
N GLU A 51 -12.76 0.77 -41.57
CA GLU A 51 -11.90 0.15 -42.60
C GLU A 51 -10.43 0.01 -42.16
N ASN A 52 -10.11 0.39 -40.92
CA ASN A 52 -8.74 0.30 -40.41
C ASN A 52 -8.25 -1.16 -40.43
N ALA A 53 -7.03 -1.40 -40.94
CA ALA A 53 -6.47 -2.73 -41.11
C ALA A 53 -6.23 -3.47 -39.78
N ASN A 54 -5.88 -2.73 -38.73
CA ASN A 54 -5.61 -3.32 -37.41
C ASN A 54 -6.93 -3.59 -36.69
N GLN A 55 -7.28 -4.87 -36.54
CA GLN A 55 -8.49 -5.29 -35.82
C GLN A 55 -8.38 -5.05 -34.31
N VAL A 56 -7.18 -5.25 -33.77
CA VAL A 56 -6.82 -5.01 -32.37
C VAL A 56 -5.52 -4.23 -32.34
N CYS A 57 -5.47 -3.21 -31.50
CA CYS A 57 -4.25 -2.47 -31.19
C CYS A 57 -3.88 -2.66 -29.72
N VAL A 58 -2.59 -2.74 -29.43
CA VAL A 58 -2.03 -2.89 -28.07
C VAL A 58 -0.91 -1.88 -27.90
N GLU A 59 -0.89 -1.19 -26.76
CA GLU A 59 0.16 -0.25 -26.37
C GLU A 59 0.63 -0.63 -24.95
N PRO A 60 1.92 -0.92 -24.71
CA PRO A 60 3.05 -0.71 -25.61
C PRO A 60 3.23 -1.82 -26.66
N GLU A 61 3.89 -1.46 -27.76
CA GLU A 61 4.27 -2.37 -28.85
C GLU A 61 5.62 -3.08 -28.60
N ASP A 62 5.93 -3.40 -27.34
CA ASP A 62 7.23 -3.97 -26.92
C ASP A 62 7.31 -5.50 -27.00
N GLY A 63 6.22 -6.15 -27.43
CA GLY A 63 6.11 -7.60 -27.60
C GLY A 63 5.75 -8.37 -26.33
N LYS A 64 5.61 -7.71 -25.18
CA LYS A 64 5.18 -8.37 -23.93
C LYS A 64 3.74 -8.89 -24.02
N TRP A 65 2.84 -8.07 -24.55
CA TRP A 65 1.45 -8.45 -24.80
C TRP A 65 1.24 -8.68 -26.30
N GLN A 66 1.47 -9.92 -26.73
CA GLN A 66 1.35 -10.29 -28.14
C GLN A 66 -0.11 -10.23 -28.61
N LEU A 67 -0.33 -9.86 -29.88
CA LEU A 67 -1.67 -9.79 -30.47
C LEU A 67 -2.40 -11.14 -30.49
N SER A 68 -1.67 -12.25 -30.44
CA SER A 68 -2.21 -13.61 -30.29
C SER A 68 -3.05 -13.78 -29.02
N LEU A 69 -2.78 -13.01 -27.96
CA LEU A 69 -3.60 -13.00 -26.74
C LEU A 69 -5.04 -12.55 -27.03
N PHE A 70 -5.24 -11.74 -28.08
CA PHE A 70 -6.52 -11.14 -28.44
C PHE A 70 -7.11 -11.75 -29.73
N GLU A 71 -6.66 -12.95 -30.11
CA GLU A 71 -7.24 -13.68 -31.24
C GLU A 71 -8.74 -13.96 -30.99
N GLY A 72 -9.59 -13.62 -31.95
CA GLY A 72 -11.05 -13.73 -31.80
C GLY A 72 -11.69 -12.69 -30.86
N LEU A 73 -10.97 -11.65 -30.44
CA LEU A 73 -11.50 -10.62 -29.55
C LEU A 73 -12.78 -9.98 -30.11
N LEU A 74 -12.80 -9.58 -31.38
CA LEU A 74 -13.96 -8.93 -31.99
C LEU A 74 -15.19 -9.84 -32.02
N ASP A 75 -15.01 -11.13 -32.30
CA ASP A 75 -16.10 -12.12 -32.28
C ASP A 75 -16.65 -12.31 -30.87
N SER A 76 -15.75 -12.34 -29.86
CA SER A 76 -16.13 -12.39 -28.45
C SER A 76 -16.93 -11.14 -28.03
N VAL A 77 -16.54 -9.95 -28.52
CA VAL A 77 -17.28 -8.70 -28.29
C VAL A 77 -18.68 -8.77 -28.88
N GLU A 78 -18.84 -9.25 -30.12
CA GLU A 78 -20.16 -9.39 -30.73
C GLU A 78 -21.04 -10.40 -29.97
N SER A 79 -20.47 -11.54 -29.57
CA SER A 79 -21.18 -12.55 -28.79
C SER A 79 -21.66 -11.98 -27.45
N ASN A 80 -20.78 -11.30 -26.71
CA ASN A 80 -21.11 -10.69 -25.42
C ASN A 80 -22.16 -9.58 -25.57
N TYR A 81 -22.10 -8.80 -26.66
CA TYR A 81 -23.08 -7.75 -26.96
C TYR A 81 -24.47 -8.33 -27.23
N GLN A 82 -24.56 -9.40 -28.03
CA GLN A 82 -25.82 -10.07 -28.36
C GLN A 82 -26.47 -10.74 -27.14
N SER A 83 -25.67 -11.31 -26.24
CA SER A 83 -26.17 -11.95 -25.00
C SER A 83 -26.24 -11.00 -23.80
N HIS A 84 -26.03 -9.68 -23.99
CA HIS A 84 -25.90 -8.75 -22.89
C HIS A 84 -27.21 -8.57 -22.10
N ARG A 85 -27.12 -8.50 -20.77
CA ARG A 85 -28.29 -8.41 -19.86
C ARG A 85 -29.26 -7.27 -20.19
N LEU A 86 -28.75 -6.16 -20.73
CA LEU A 86 -29.53 -4.97 -21.08
C LEU A 86 -30.29 -5.08 -22.41
N GLN A 87 -30.10 -6.16 -23.19
CA GLN A 87 -30.86 -6.37 -24.44
C GLN A 87 -32.37 -6.33 -24.17
N ASN A 88 -32.80 -7.04 -23.12
CA ASN A 88 -34.22 -7.17 -22.76
C ASN A 88 -34.69 -6.13 -21.72
N MET A 89 -33.87 -5.14 -21.40
CA MET A 89 -34.19 -4.10 -20.42
C MET A 89 -34.58 -2.79 -21.11
N PHE A 90 -35.66 -2.16 -20.66
CA PHE A 90 -36.16 -0.90 -21.19
C PHE A 90 -36.09 0.18 -20.11
N PHE A 91 -35.44 1.30 -20.43
CA PHE A 91 -35.40 2.48 -19.59
C PHE A 91 -36.61 3.36 -19.90
N GLY A 92 -37.11 4.08 -18.88
CA GLY A 92 -38.30 4.93 -19.00
C GLY A 92 -38.05 6.26 -19.71
N ASP A 93 -36.80 6.65 -19.90
CA ASP A 93 -36.40 7.90 -20.55
C ASP A 93 -35.70 7.65 -21.90
N GLU A 94 -35.95 8.54 -22.86
CA GLU A 94 -35.40 8.49 -24.21
C GLU A 94 -33.87 8.57 -24.24
N PRO A 95 -33.18 9.44 -23.46
CA PRO A 95 -31.72 9.50 -23.47
C PRO A 95 -31.05 8.17 -23.10
N SER A 96 -31.50 7.51 -22.03
CA SER A 96 -30.96 6.22 -21.62
C SER A 96 -31.20 5.13 -22.66
N MET A 97 -32.35 5.15 -23.35
CA MET A 97 -32.61 4.21 -24.44
C MET A 97 -31.72 4.44 -25.66
N ARG A 98 -31.39 5.70 -25.97
CA ARG A 98 -30.45 6.07 -27.04
C ARG A 98 -29.02 5.65 -26.71
N ASP A 99 -28.58 5.82 -25.47
CA ASP A 99 -27.19 5.59 -25.05
C ASP A 99 -26.93 4.10 -24.67
N LYS A 100 -28.00 3.33 -24.40
CA LYS A 100 -27.93 1.91 -24.01
C LYS A 100 -27.08 1.03 -24.95
N PRO A 101 -27.24 1.07 -26.29
CA PRO A 101 -26.40 0.26 -27.19
C PRO A 101 -24.90 0.54 -27.00
N GLU A 102 -24.53 1.80 -26.80
CA GLU A 102 -23.13 2.17 -26.57
C GLU A 102 -22.63 1.65 -25.21
N TRP A 103 -23.44 1.72 -24.15
CA TRP A 103 -23.08 1.13 -22.84
C TRP A 103 -22.84 -0.37 -22.92
N MET A 104 -23.72 -1.09 -23.63
CA MET A 104 -23.60 -2.54 -23.84
C MET A 104 -22.34 -2.87 -24.62
N ARG A 105 -22.01 -2.08 -25.65
CA ARG A 105 -20.81 -2.28 -26.47
C ARG A 105 -19.54 -2.08 -25.65
N ARG A 106 -19.48 -0.99 -24.88
CA ARG A 106 -18.36 -0.68 -23.98
C ARG A 106 -18.16 -1.79 -22.94
N ASP A 107 -19.23 -2.28 -22.32
CA ASP A 107 -19.14 -3.38 -21.35
C ASP A 107 -18.69 -4.70 -21.98
N SER A 108 -19.15 -4.97 -23.21
CA SER A 108 -18.77 -6.17 -23.97
C SER A 108 -17.30 -6.16 -24.35
N VAL A 109 -16.75 -5.01 -24.78
CA VAL A 109 -15.30 -4.85 -25.03
C VAL A 109 -14.51 -5.09 -23.76
N ARG A 110 -14.88 -4.43 -22.66
CA ARG A 110 -14.20 -4.57 -21.36
C ARG A 110 -14.15 -6.02 -20.90
N THR A 111 -15.28 -6.71 -20.95
CA THR A 111 -15.42 -8.11 -20.54
C THR A 111 -14.59 -9.04 -21.43
N SER A 112 -14.59 -8.80 -22.74
CA SER A 112 -13.84 -9.64 -23.68
C SER A 112 -12.33 -9.46 -23.54
N VAL A 113 -11.86 -8.22 -23.31
CA VAL A 113 -10.44 -7.94 -23.03
C VAL A 113 -10.00 -8.58 -21.71
N GLY A 114 -10.82 -8.46 -20.66
CA GLY A 114 -10.52 -9.13 -19.38
C GLY A 114 -10.36 -10.64 -19.53
N LYS A 115 -11.28 -11.30 -20.24
CA LYS A 115 -11.20 -12.74 -20.53
C LYS A 115 -9.97 -13.12 -21.36
N ALA A 116 -9.61 -12.32 -22.36
CA ALA A 116 -8.43 -12.56 -23.19
C ALA A 116 -7.13 -12.55 -22.37
N LEU A 117 -7.09 -11.76 -21.29
CA LEU A 117 -5.92 -11.64 -20.42
C LEU A 117 -5.82 -12.74 -19.34
N GLU A 118 -6.87 -13.52 -19.07
CA GLU A 118 -6.87 -14.53 -17.99
C GLU A 118 -5.74 -15.57 -18.12
N ALA A 119 -5.45 -16.01 -19.35
CA ALA A 119 -4.38 -16.97 -19.63
C ALA A 119 -3.00 -16.36 -19.33
N PHE A 120 -2.79 -15.11 -19.78
CA PHE A 120 -1.56 -14.36 -19.52
C PHE A 120 -1.38 -14.09 -18.02
N ASP A 121 -2.45 -13.68 -17.34
CA ASP A 121 -2.48 -13.41 -15.90
C ASP A 121 -2.07 -14.63 -15.08
N THR A 122 -2.56 -15.81 -15.48
CA THR A 122 -2.22 -17.09 -14.84
C THR A 122 -0.76 -17.46 -15.07
N GLU A 123 -0.28 -17.34 -16.32
CA GLU A 123 1.10 -17.70 -16.70
C GLU A 123 2.14 -16.77 -16.02
N HIS A 124 1.86 -15.47 -15.98
CA HIS A 124 2.77 -14.45 -15.45
C HIS A 124 2.53 -14.12 -13.98
N ASN A 125 1.55 -14.78 -13.33
CA ASN A 125 1.19 -14.59 -11.94
C ASN A 125 0.85 -13.12 -11.60
N VAL A 126 0.01 -12.50 -12.43
CA VAL A 126 -0.50 -11.12 -12.25
C VAL A 126 -2.02 -11.12 -12.20
N THR A 127 -2.62 -10.01 -11.75
CA THR A 127 -4.06 -9.74 -11.82
C THR A 127 -4.29 -8.49 -12.67
N SER A 128 -5.11 -8.62 -13.72
CA SER A 128 -5.53 -7.51 -14.59
C SER A 128 -6.79 -6.80 -14.07
N PHE A 129 -6.74 -5.47 -14.02
CA PHE A 129 -7.86 -4.59 -13.75
C PHE A 129 -8.21 -3.81 -15.03
N CYS A 130 -9.38 -4.07 -15.61
CA CYS A 130 -9.82 -3.41 -16.83
C CYS A 130 -10.67 -2.17 -16.52
N GLY A 131 -10.25 -1.01 -17.03
CA GLY A 131 -10.99 0.24 -16.94
C GLY A 131 -12.20 0.26 -17.86
N GLU A 132 -13.04 1.29 -17.69
CA GLU A 132 -14.13 1.48 -18.62
C GLU A 132 -13.61 1.77 -20.03
N VAL A 133 -14.30 1.21 -21.02
CA VAL A 133 -13.95 1.39 -22.41
C VAL A 133 -14.42 2.76 -22.89
N ARG A 134 -13.67 3.45 -23.74
CA ARG A 134 -14.14 4.64 -24.46
C ARG A 134 -13.84 4.52 -25.95
N ARG A 135 -14.68 5.16 -26.75
CA ARG A 135 -14.45 5.25 -28.18
C ARG A 135 -13.50 6.39 -28.48
N ILE A 136 -12.38 6.08 -29.11
CA ILE A 136 -11.39 7.03 -29.62
C ILE A 136 -11.22 6.71 -31.10
N ASP A 137 -11.62 7.65 -31.95
CA ASP A 137 -11.63 7.50 -33.41
C ASP A 137 -12.28 6.17 -33.87
N ASP A 138 -11.44 5.23 -34.32
CA ASP A 138 -11.81 3.93 -34.87
C ASP A 138 -11.78 2.78 -33.87
N TYR A 139 -11.42 3.04 -32.61
CA TYR A 139 -11.22 2.02 -31.59
C TYR A 139 -12.07 2.25 -30.35
N TYR A 140 -12.50 1.14 -29.75
CA TYR A 140 -12.95 1.06 -28.38
C TYR A 140 -11.74 0.70 -27.51
N VAL A 141 -11.22 1.67 -26.78
CA VAL A 141 -9.99 1.56 -25.99
C VAL A 141 -10.33 1.32 -24.52
N THR A 142 -9.67 0.33 -23.90
CA THR A 142 -9.68 0.11 -22.45
C THR A 142 -8.27 0.18 -21.89
N PRO A 143 -8.03 1.00 -20.85
CA PRO A 143 -6.80 0.91 -20.08
C PRO A 143 -6.88 -0.29 -19.14
N VAL A 144 -5.78 -1.03 -19.03
CA VAL A 144 -5.67 -2.18 -18.15
C VAL A 144 -4.45 -2.00 -17.25
N ILE A 145 -4.64 -2.16 -15.93
CA ILE A 145 -3.56 -2.16 -14.94
C ILE A 145 -3.30 -3.60 -14.50
N GLN A 146 -2.07 -4.07 -14.59
CA GLN A 146 -1.62 -5.36 -14.08
C GLN A 146 -0.81 -5.18 -12.79
N ILE A 147 -1.16 -5.96 -11.77
CA ILE A 147 -0.44 -6.03 -10.48
C ILE A 147 0.02 -7.48 -10.23
N PRO A 148 1.29 -7.71 -9.81
CA PRO A 148 1.77 -9.03 -9.41
C PRO A 148 0.98 -9.65 -8.26
N ASN A 149 0.69 -10.95 -8.33
CA ASN A 149 -0.06 -11.68 -7.30
C ASN A 149 0.70 -11.81 -5.97
N THR A 150 2.01 -11.59 -5.96
CA THR A 150 2.80 -11.44 -4.73
C THR A 150 2.26 -10.32 -3.84
N THR A 151 1.76 -9.24 -4.43
CA THR A 151 1.11 -8.13 -3.71
C THR A 151 -0.17 -8.60 -3.01
N PHE A 152 -0.97 -9.46 -3.65
CA PHE A 152 -2.19 -10.03 -3.06
C PHE A 152 -1.90 -11.18 -2.09
N THR A 153 -0.70 -11.76 -2.11
CA THR A 153 -0.24 -12.68 -1.06
C THR A 153 0.13 -11.91 0.21
N GLN A 154 0.78 -10.75 0.05
CA GLN A 154 1.10 -9.85 1.17
C GLN A 154 -0.13 -9.16 1.74
N PHE A 155 -1.07 -8.75 0.88
CA PHE A 155 -2.31 -8.09 1.26
C PHE A 155 -3.50 -8.87 0.68
N PRO A 156 -3.91 -9.98 1.34
CA PRO A 156 -4.98 -10.83 0.85
C PRO A 156 -6.29 -10.05 0.65
N PRO A 157 -6.98 -10.23 -0.49
CA PRO A 157 -8.33 -9.72 -0.66
C PRO A 157 -9.34 -10.60 0.09
N LEU A 158 -10.48 -10.01 0.43
CA LEU A 158 -11.66 -10.74 0.90
C LEU A 158 -12.08 -11.83 -0.10
N LEU A 159 -12.66 -12.91 0.41
CA LEU A 159 -13.11 -14.03 -0.43
C LEU A 159 -14.21 -13.56 -1.39
N SER A 160 -14.13 -14.00 -2.64
CA SER A 160 -15.17 -13.71 -3.62
C SER A 160 -16.46 -14.41 -3.22
N LYS A 161 -17.55 -13.65 -3.12
CA LYS A 161 -18.90 -14.18 -2.92
C LYS A 161 -19.72 -14.08 -4.19
N PRO A 162 -20.56 -15.07 -4.52
CA PRO A 162 -21.60 -14.89 -5.53
C PRO A 162 -22.53 -13.75 -5.07
N ILE A 163 -23.05 -12.98 -6.02
CA ILE A 163 -24.08 -11.98 -5.72
C ILE A 163 -25.40 -12.74 -5.58
N ASP A 164 -25.92 -12.82 -4.35
CA ASP A 164 -27.22 -13.42 -4.11
C ASP A 164 -28.34 -12.57 -4.72
N LYS A 165 -29.43 -13.23 -5.15
CA LYS A 165 -30.60 -12.55 -5.72
C LYS A 165 -31.20 -11.57 -4.69
N GLY A 166 -30.97 -10.28 -4.89
CA GLY A 166 -31.50 -9.21 -4.04
C GLY A 166 -30.45 -8.32 -3.38
N GLN A 167 -29.17 -8.70 -3.39
CA GLN A 167 -28.08 -7.85 -2.93
C GLN A 167 -27.65 -6.86 -4.01
N GLN A 168 -27.27 -5.63 -3.59
CA GLN A 168 -26.84 -4.56 -4.50
C GLN A 168 -25.40 -4.77 -5.04
N GLY A 169 -24.67 -5.76 -4.51
CA GLY A 169 -23.29 -6.09 -4.87
C GLY A 169 -22.44 -6.33 -3.62
N ASN A 170 -21.20 -6.79 -3.79
CA ASN A 170 -20.30 -7.19 -2.69
C ASN A 170 -19.18 -6.17 -2.39
N GLY A 171 -19.30 -4.92 -2.88
CA GLY A 171 -18.27 -3.89 -2.73
C GLY A 171 -16.93 -4.27 -3.36
N PHE A 172 -15.84 -3.72 -2.83
CA PHE A 172 -14.48 -4.03 -3.26
C PHE A 172 -13.85 -5.09 -2.35
N ARG A 173 -13.13 -6.06 -2.95
CA ARG A 173 -12.50 -7.15 -2.18
C ARG A 173 -11.30 -6.72 -1.34
N SER A 174 -10.68 -5.59 -1.67
CA SER A 174 -9.57 -5.02 -0.89
C SER A 174 -9.42 -3.54 -1.19
N LEU A 175 -8.65 -2.83 -0.36
CA LEU A 175 -8.26 -1.45 -0.61
C LEU A 175 -7.49 -1.29 -1.94
N ILE A 176 -6.66 -2.28 -2.34
CA ILE A 176 -5.95 -2.24 -3.63
C ILE A 176 -6.94 -2.32 -4.80
N HIS A 177 -7.98 -3.16 -4.70
CA HIS A 177 -9.01 -3.25 -5.74
C HIS A 177 -9.77 -1.91 -5.89
N ALA A 178 -10.15 -1.29 -4.76
CA ALA A 178 -10.79 0.03 -4.77
C ALA A 178 -9.85 1.11 -5.35
N ALA A 179 -8.56 1.05 -5.02
CA ALA A 179 -7.56 1.98 -5.52
C ALA A 179 -7.33 1.86 -7.02
N MET A 180 -7.19 0.64 -7.55
CA MET A 180 -7.03 0.45 -8.99
C MET A 180 -8.30 0.83 -9.76
N TYR A 181 -9.47 0.57 -9.19
CA TYR A 181 -10.72 1.07 -9.75
C TYR A 181 -10.75 2.59 -9.82
N ALA A 182 -10.36 3.30 -8.76
CA ALA A 182 -10.30 4.76 -8.75
C ALA A 182 -9.26 5.31 -9.76
N VAL A 183 -8.08 4.69 -9.88
CA VAL A 183 -7.09 5.05 -10.92
C VAL A 183 -7.66 4.84 -12.33
N LEU A 184 -8.33 3.72 -12.59
CA LEU A 184 -8.94 3.43 -13.88
C LEU A 184 -10.12 4.35 -14.18
N HIS A 185 -10.83 4.83 -13.16
CA HIS A 185 -11.86 5.84 -13.30
C HIS A 185 -11.24 7.17 -13.74
N GLU A 186 -10.16 7.64 -13.11
CA GLU A 186 -9.42 8.83 -13.57
C GLU A 186 -8.90 8.67 -15.01
N ALA A 187 -8.37 7.48 -15.33
CA ALA A 187 -7.94 7.15 -16.67
C ALA A 187 -9.11 7.27 -17.67
N THR A 188 -10.28 6.75 -17.32
CA THR A 188 -11.49 6.83 -18.16
C THR A 188 -11.96 8.27 -18.34
N GLU A 189 -11.93 9.08 -17.29
CA GLU A 189 -12.33 10.48 -17.37
C GLU A 189 -11.41 11.26 -18.29
N GLU A 190 -10.09 11.02 -18.23
CA GLU A 190 -9.11 11.62 -19.15
C GLU A 190 -9.37 11.24 -20.62
N LEU A 191 -9.92 10.06 -20.91
CA LEU A 191 -10.27 9.68 -22.29
C LEU A 191 -11.42 10.52 -22.89
N HIS A 192 -12.15 11.31 -22.08
CA HIS A 192 -13.13 12.26 -22.61
C HIS A 192 -12.51 13.54 -23.15
N ASN A 193 -11.25 13.82 -22.80
CA ASN A 193 -10.58 15.02 -23.28
C ASN A 193 -10.29 14.90 -24.79
N PRO A 194 -10.27 16.02 -25.55
CA PRO A 194 -10.08 15.98 -27.00
C PRO A 194 -8.77 15.30 -27.46
N ASP A 195 -7.71 15.42 -26.66
CA ASP A 195 -6.40 14.82 -26.93
C ASP A 195 -5.86 14.11 -25.65
N PRO A 196 -6.40 12.94 -25.27
CA PRO A 196 -6.03 12.26 -24.01
C PRO A 196 -4.54 11.96 -23.96
N GLY A 197 -3.85 12.36 -22.88
CA GLY A 197 -2.41 12.16 -22.74
C GLY A 197 -1.51 13.23 -23.39
N ARG A 198 -2.09 14.25 -24.05
CA ARG A 198 -1.34 15.41 -24.56
C ARG A 198 -0.82 16.30 -23.44
N PHE A 199 -1.62 16.51 -22.41
CA PHE A 199 -1.27 17.31 -21.23
C PHE A 199 -1.19 16.39 -20.01
N THR A 200 0.00 16.25 -19.45
CA THR A 200 0.26 15.36 -18.29
C THR A 200 0.18 16.09 -16.96
N HIS A 201 0.17 17.42 -16.96
CA HIS A 201 0.17 18.21 -15.74
C HIS A 201 -1.26 18.54 -15.29
N ARG A 202 -1.67 17.99 -14.13
CA ARG A 202 -2.98 18.18 -13.46
C ARG A 202 -4.20 17.66 -14.23
N SER A 203 -4.03 16.72 -15.16
CA SER A 203 -5.17 16.11 -15.84
C SER A 203 -5.92 15.10 -14.96
N MET A 204 -5.21 14.42 -14.06
CA MET A 204 -5.78 13.49 -13.09
C MET A 204 -5.50 13.95 -11.65
N ARG A 205 -6.32 13.48 -10.71
CA ARG A 205 -6.10 13.67 -9.28
C ARG A 205 -4.78 13.04 -8.82
N ASP A 206 -4.22 13.57 -7.74
CA ASP A 206 -2.97 13.03 -7.19
C ASP A 206 -3.18 11.69 -6.46
N ALA A 207 -2.07 11.00 -6.20
CA ALA A 207 -2.11 9.69 -5.58
C ALA A 207 -2.68 9.68 -4.14
N GLU A 208 -2.59 10.79 -3.41
CA GLU A 208 -3.11 10.89 -2.05
C GLU A 208 -4.64 11.07 -2.05
N GLU A 209 -5.15 11.87 -2.98
CA GLU A 209 -6.58 12.02 -3.18
C GLU A 209 -7.22 10.72 -3.66
N ILE A 210 -6.60 10.03 -4.63
CA ILE A 210 -7.06 8.71 -5.10
C ILE A 210 -7.06 7.68 -3.97
N ALA A 211 -6.02 7.65 -3.13
CA ALA A 211 -5.99 6.74 -1.98
C ALA A 211 -7.15 7.02 -1.00
N ARG A 212 -7.52 8.29 -0.80
CA ARG A 212 -8.67 8.67 0.03
C ARG A 212 -10.00 8.24 -0.58
N ILE A 213 -10.18 8.43 -1.89
CA ILE A 213 -11.37 7.98 -2.63
C ILE A 213 -11.49 6.46 -2.53
N ALA A 214 -10.40 5.74 -2.77
CA ALA A 214 -10.34 4.29 -2.65
C ALA A 214 -10.75 3.80 -1.25
N ALA A 215 -10.32 4.49 -0.19
CA ALA A 215 -10.70 4.14 1.17
C ALA A 215 -12.19 4.39 1.46
N LYS A 216 -12.75 5.50 0.96
CA LYS A 216 -14.19 5.78 1.05
C LYS A 216 -14.99 4.70 0.32
N ASP A 217 -14.61 4.41 -0.91
CA ASP A 217 -15.24 3.40 -1.75
C ASP A 217 -15.16 1.99 -1.13
N PHE A 218 -13.99 1.64 -0.58
CA PHE A 218 -13.80 0.37 0.11
C PHE A 218 -14.69 0.24 1.36
N LEU A 219 -14.95 1.34 2.07
CA LEU A 219 -15.82 1.32 3.26
C LEU A 219 -17.32 1.20 2.96
N HIS A 220 -17.73 1.18 1.70
CA HIS A 220 -19.07 0.70 1.34
C HIS A 220 -19.19 -0.83 1.46
N THR A 221 -18.06 -1.56 1.42
CA THR A 221 -18.03 -3.02 1.44
C THR A 221 -18.66 -3.62 2.70
N PRO A 222 -18.34 -3.16 3.93
CA PRO A 222 -19.03 -3.63 5.13
C PRO A 222 -20.54 -3.43 5.07
N GLY A 223 -21.01 -2.25 4.66
CA GLY A 223 -22.44 -1.94 4.56
C GLY A 223 -23.16 -2.82 3.52
N LEU A 224 -22.55 -3.01 2.35
CA LEU A 224 -23.07 -3.89 1.30
C LEU A 224 -23.11 -5.36 1.71
N SER A 225 -22.18 -5.81 2.55
CA SER A 225 -22.11 -7.21 2.98
C SER A 225 -23.10 -7.54 4.12
N ILE A 226 -23.39 -6.58 5.01
CA ILE A 226 -24.24 -6.80 6.19
C ILE A 226 -25.69 -6.33 5.99
N GLU A 227 -25.97 -5.38 5.09
CA GLU A 227 -27.31 -4.80 4.92
C GLU A 227 -28.01 -5.29 3.65
N GLN A 228 -29.26 -5.73 3.77
CA GLN A 228 -30.11 -6.08 2.62
C GLN A 228 -30.35 -4.89 1.67
N ARG A 229 -30.41 -3.67 2.22
CA ARG A 229 -30.62 -2.43 1.46
C ARG A 229 -29.67 -1.35 1.98
N TYR A 230 -28.44 -1.42 1.50
CA TYR A 230 -27.42 -0.44 1.84
C TYR A 230 -27.81 0.95 1.32
N ILE A 231 -27.68 1.95 2.19
CA ILE A 231 -27.74 3.37 1.82
C ILE A 231 -26.31 3.87 1.84
N HIS A 232 -25.88 4.54 0.77
CA HIS A 232 -24.54 5.10 0.67
C HIS A 232 -24.21 5.99 1.87
N THR A 233 -23.22 5.58 2.68
CA THR A 233 -22.78 6.28 3.90
C THR A 233 -21.30 6.66 3.80
N ASP A 234 -20.91 7.82 4.33
CA ASP A 234 -19.50 8.22 4.41
C ASP A 234 -18.87 7.69 5.71
N LEU A 235 -18.77 6.37 5.79
CA LEU A 235 -18.25 5.68 6.97
C LEU A 235 -16.79 6.07 7.24
N PHE A 236 -15.99 6.32 6.19
CA PHE A 236 -14.57 6.66 6.35
C PHE A 236 -14.39 8.00 7.06
N ASP A 237 -15.10 9.03 6.61
CA ASP A 237 -15.04 10.34 7.26
C ASP A 237 -15.67 10.31 8.66
N ALA A 238 -16.74 9.54 8.84
CA ALA A 238 -17.36 9.37 10.16
C ALA A 238 -16.40 8.69 11.16
N LEU A 239 -15.71 7.60 10.76
CA LEU A 239 -14.72 6.92 11.61
C LEU A 239 -13.51 7.82 11.91
N ASN A 240 -13.03 8.57 10.91
CA ASN A 240 -11.98 9.56 11.09
C ASN A 240 -12.40 10.64 12.09
N LEU A 241 -13.60 11.21 11.95
CA LEU A 241 -14.14 12.20 12.87
C LEU A 241 -14.24 11.64 14.28
N VAL A 242 -14.84 10.46 14.44
CA VAL A 242 -14.91 9.76 15.73
C VAL A 242 -13.49 9.63 16.29
N SER A 243 -12.56 9.01 15.57
CA SER A 243 -11.18 8.79 16.03
C SER A 243 -10.43 10.08 16.43
N SER A 244 -10.73 11.22 15.80
CA SER A 244 -10.12 12.52 16.10
C SER A 244 -10.67 13.19 17.38
N LEU A 245 -11.86 12.82 17.85
CA LEU A 245 -12.45 13.45 19.02
C LEU A 245 -11.84 12.90 20.32
N MET A 246 -11.60 13.78 21.28
CA MET A 246 -11.31 13.45 22.68
C MET A 246 -12.62 13.52 23.49
N TYR A 247 -12.75 12.70 24.53
CA TYR A 247 -13.86 12.78 25.48
C TYR A 247 -13.30 12.78 26.89
N GLU A 248 -13.68 13.77 27.71
CA GLU A 248 -13.15 13.97 29.07
C GLU A 248 -11.60 13.99 29.16
N GLY A 249 -10.94 14.45 28.09
CA GLY A 249 -9.48 14.52 27.99
C GLY A 249 -8.80 13.18 27.69
N VAL A 250 -9.55 12.10 27.55
CA VAL A 250 -9.05 10.75 27.27
C VAL A 250 -9.23 10.40 25.78
N LYS A 251 -8.26 9.67 25.24
CA LYS A 251 -8.31 9.11 23.89
C LYS A 251 -9.37 8.01 23.84
N GLY A 252 -10.20 7.99 22.81
CA GLY A 252 -11.21 6.94 22.67
C GLY A 252 -10.65 5.69 22.01
N ILE A 253 -10.06 4.81 22.83
CA ILE A 253 -9.63 3.45 22.47
C ILE A 253 -10.83 2.51 22.62
N GLY A 254 -11.00 1.57 21.70
CA GLY A 254 -12.10 0.61 21.76
C GLY A 254 -12.42 0.00 20.40
N GLN A 255 -13.48 -0.82 20.35
CA GLN A 255 -13.88 -1.50 19.11
C GLN A 255 -15.33 -1.19 18.76
N LEU A 256 -15.59 -1.01 17.47
CA LEU A 256 -16.91 -0.91 16.85
C LEU A 256 -17.07 -2.10 15.91
N ILE A 257 -18.12 -2.88 16.09
CA ILE A 257 -18.45 -4.07 15.32
C ILE A 257 -19.61 -3.69 14.39
N LEU A 258 -19.33 -3.66 13.10
CA LEU A 258 -20.29 -3.47 12.02
C LEU A 258 -20.90 -4.82 11.65
N VAL A 259 -22.17 -5.00 11.97
CA VAL A 259 -22.90 -6.27 11.79
C VAL A 259 -24.40 -5.99 11.67
N ASP A 260 -25.15 -6.88 11.02
CA ASP A 260 -26.61 -6.86 11.12
C ASP A 260 -27.02 -7.09 12.59
N PRO A 261 -27.75 -6.17 13.25
CA PRO A 261 -28.14 -6.32 14.65
C PRO A 261 -29.02 -7.54 14.93
N ASP A 262 -29.66 -8.12 13.91
CA ASP A 262 -30.47 -9.33 14.01
C ASP A 262 -29.67 -10.60 13.67
N ASN A 263 -28.35 -10.49 13.42
CA ASN A 263 -27.48 -11.63 13.19
C ASN A 263 -27.28 -12.46 14.47
N ASP A 264 -27.50 -13.76 14.37
CA ASP A 264 -27.32 -14.73 15.46
C ASP A 264 -25.88 -14.77 16.01
N ALA A 265 -24.90 -14.25 15.29
CA ALA A 265 -23.51 -14.13 15.74
C ALA A 265 -23.32 -13.09 16.85
N VAL A 266 -24.27 -12.18 17.07
CA VAL A 266 -24.14 -11.08 18.03
C VAL A 266 -24.63 -11.49 19.42
N GLU A 267 -23.80 -11.23 20.43
CA GLU A 267 -24.18 -11.28 21.84
C GLU A 267 -24.24 -9.85 22.39
N PHE A 268 -25.47 -9.34 22.60
CA PHE A 268 -25.68 -8.04 23.23
C PHE A 268 -25.48 -8.16 24.75
N LEU A 269 -24.61 -7.32 25.30
CA LEU A 269 -24.50 -7.11 26.75
C LEU A 269 -25.45 -6.00 27.22
N ALA A 270 -25.64 -4.98 26.39
CA ALA A 270 -26.63 -3.92 26.60
C ALA A 270 -27.16 -3.44 25.25
N LYS A 271 -28.43 -3.70 24.96
CA LYS A 271 -29.12 -3.20 23.76
C LYS A 271 -29.85 -1.89 24.08
N PHE A 272 -29.67 -0.87 23.26
CA PHE A 272 -30.40 0.38 23.38
C PHE A 272 -31.84 0.19 22.92
N VAL A 273 -32.77 0.85 23.62
CA VAL A 273 -34.19 0.86 23.24
C VAL A 273 -34.37 1.60 21.92
N GLU A 274 -33.69 2.73 21.77
CA GLU A 274 -33.66 3.53 20.55
C GLU A 274 -32.24 3.53 19.96
N PRO A 275 -32.04 3.05 18.73
CA PRO A 275 -30.74 3.10 18.07
C PRO A 275 -30.26 4.53 17.87
N VAL A 276 -28.97 4.76 18.10
CA VAL A 276 -28.37 6.10 18.01
C VAL A 276 -27.76 6.31 16.62
N PRO A 277 -28.06 7.41 15.90
CA PRO A 277 -27.48 7.66 14.58
C PRO A 277 -25.95 7.79 14.62
N PHE A 278 -25.27 7.13 13.70
CA PHE A 278 -23.81 7.16 13.57
C PHE A 278 -23.27 8.57 13.24
N ARG A 279 -24.11 9.43 12.68
CA ARG A 279 -23.80 10.84 12.36
C ARG A 279 -23.66 11.74 13.59
N GLU A 280 -23.91 11.24 14.80
CA GLU A 280 -23.72 11.98 16.05
C GLU A 280 -22.40 11.60 16.73
N PRO A 281 -21.25 12.18 16.31
CA PRO A 281 -19.92 11.70 16.70
C PRO A 281 -19.64 11.83 18.21
N ARG A 282 -20.28 12.78 18.90
CA ARG A 282 -20.21 12.91 20.37
C ARG A 282 -20.88 11.74 21.07
N TRP A 283 -21.97 11.22 20.53
CA TRP A 283 -22.63 10.03 21.06
C TRP A 283 -21.81 8.77 20.81
N VAL A 284 -21.29 8.59 19.59
CA VAL A 284 -20.38 7.48 19.28
C VAL A 284 -19.20 7.48 20.27
N ARG A 285 -18.63 8.67 20.55
CA ARG A 285 -17.57 8.80 21.55
C ARG A 285 -17.99 8.47 22.97
N LYS A 286 -19.17 8.92 23.41
CA LYS A 286 -19.70 8.56 24.73
C LYS A 286 -19.87 7.05 24.86
N VAL A 287 -20.35 6.38 23.81
CA VAL A 287 -20.52 4.92 23.81
C VAL A 287 -19.16 4.20 23.77
N LEU A 288 -18.18 4.73 23.04
CA LEU A 288 -16.81 4.17 23.01
C LEU A 288 -16.14 4.21 24.38
N GLN A 289 -16.44 5.19 25.23
CA GLN A 289 -15.93 5.21 26.62
C GLN A 289 -16.49 4.07 27.48
N MET A 290 -17.63 3.50 27.11
CA MET A 290 -18.22 2.34 27.78
C MET A 290 -17.72 1.01 27.19
N ALA A 291 -17.08 1.05 26.02
CA ALA A 291 -16.44 -0.12 25.44
C ALA A 291 -15.17 -0.44 26.24
N THR A 292 -15.00 -1.72 26.59
CA THR A 292 -13.84 -2.21 27.35
C THR A 292 -13.19 -3.36 26.59
N THR A 293 -12.05 -3.86 27.08
CA THR A 293 -11.36 -4.99 26.44
C THR A 293 -12.30 -6.19 26.30
N GLY A 294 -12.59 -6.62 25.07
CA GLY A 294 -13.50 -7.73 24.76
C GLY A 294 -14.99 -7.36 24.62
N VAL A 295 -15.34 -6.07 24.77
CA VAL A 295 -16.71 -5.56 24.56
C VAL A 295 -16.65 -4.38 23.61
N GLY A 296 -17.24 -4.54 22.43
CA GLY A 296 -17.35 -3.51 21.40
C GLY A 296 -18.72 -2.85 21.34
N ILE A 297 -18.83 -1.85 20.48
CA ILE A 297 -20.09 -1.23 20.09
C ILE A 297 -20.69 -2.01 18.94
N ILE A 298 -21.94 -2.44 19.04
CA ILE A 298 -22.66 -3.06 17.93
C ILE A 298 -23.34 -1.97 17.10
N ALA A 299 -23.03 -1.91 15.81
CA ALA A 299 -23.56 -0.93 14.88
C ALA A 299 -23.77 -1.55 13.49
N ASN A 300 -24.60 -0.90 12.67
CA ASN A 300 -24.56 -1.06 11.23
C ASN A 300 -23.95 0.19 10.59
N SER A 301 -24.11 0.40 9.28
CA SER A 301 -23.51 1.56 8.62
C SER A 301 -24.17 2.91 8.98
N GLN A 302 -25.30 2.89 9.68
CA GLN A 302 -26.14 4.07 9.94
C GLN A 302 -26.43 4.31 11.44
N TYR A 303 -26.53 3.27 12.25
CA TYR A 303 -26.98 3.32 13.64
C TYR A 303 -26.16 2.44 14.56
N ILE A 304 -26.08 2.86 15.83
CA ILE A 304 -25.53 2.11 16.96
C ILE A 304 -26.67 1.50 17.75
N PHE A 305 -26.58 0.20 18.00
CA PHE A 305 -27.62 -0.58 18.68
C PHE A 305 -27.29 -0.90 20.14
N GLY A 306 -26.03 -0.78 20.55
CA GLY A 306 -25.63 -1.02 21.95
C GLY A 306 -24.21 -1.52 22.11
N LEU A 307 -23.95 -2.19 23.23
CA LEU A 307 -22.68 -2.83 23.57
C LEU A 307 -22.81 -4.35 23.50
N GLY A 308 -21.80 -5.00 22.95
CA GLY A 308 -21.81 -6.44 22.76
C GLY A 308 -20.50 -6.97 22.19
N ARG A 309 -20.54 -8.23 21.78
CA ARG A 309 -19.42 -8.93 21.13
C ARG A 309 -19.94 -9.93 20.11
N LEU A 310 -19.06 -10.38 19.23
CA LEU A 310 -19.33 -11.54 18.40
C LEU A 310 -19.13 -12.81 19.24
N LYS A 311 -19.96 -13.83 19.02
CA LYS A 311 -19.81 -15.15 19.63
C LYS A 311 -18.49 -15.78 19.18
N ASP A 312 -17.81 -16.49 20.07
CA ASP A 312 -16.54 -17.18 19.76
C ASP A 312 -16.68 -18.23 18.64
N SER A 313 -17.90 -18.73 18.39
CA SER A 313 -18.21 -19.67 17.32
C SER A 313 -18.50 -19.03 15.96
N HIS A 314 -18.40 -17.70 15.84
CA HIS A 314 -18.64 -16.98 14.59
C HIS A 314 -17.54 -17.28 13.56
N ASP A 315 -17.95 -17.64 12.35
CA ASP A 315 -17.02 -17.85 11.24
C ASP A 315 -16.85 -16.56 10.43
N SER A 316 -15.68 -15.95 10.56
CA SER A 316 -15.32 -14.74 9.79
C SER A 316 -15.32 -14.93 8.27
N SER A 317 -15.25 -16.17 7.76
CA SER A 317 -15.34 -16.45 6.32
C SER A 317 -16.69 -16.02 5.72
N ALA A 318 -17.72 -15.94 6.57
CA ALA A 318 -19.03 -15.44 6.22
C ALA A 318 -19.04 -13.94 5.89
N GLN A 319 -18.00 -13.17 6.22
CA GLN A 319 -17.84 -11.73 5.97
C GLN A 319 -19.11 -10.89 6.28
N ASP A 320 -19.86 -11.27 7.28
CA ASP A 320 -21.11 -10.67 7.75
C ASP A 320 -20.90 -9.79 8.99
N ALA A 321 -19.64 -9.67 9.45
CA ALA A 321 -19.23 -8.77 10.51
C ALA A 321 -17.83 -8.19 10.24
N PHE A 322 -17.66 -6.90 10.54
CA PHE A 322 -16.38 -6.19 10.42
C PHE A 322 -16.09 -5.44 11.71
N THR A 323 -14.84 -5.42 12.16
CA THR A 323 -14.45 -4.73 13.40
C THR A 323 -13.56 -3.53 13.08
N VAL A 324 -13.96 -2.35 13.53
CA VAL A 324 -13.13 -1.16 13.55
C VAL A 324 -12.51 -1.03 14.94
N ALA A 325 -11.19 -1.18 15.01
CA ALA A 325 -10.42 -0.96 16.22
C ALA A 325 -9.88 0.47 16.25
N PHE A 326 -10.29 1.25 17.24
CA PHE A 326 -9.70 2.56 17.55
C PHE A 326 -8.49 2.34 18.45
N ILE A 327 -7.31 2.60 17.91
CA ILE A 327 -6.02 2.24 18.54
C ILE A 327 -5.43 3.43 19.29
N ASP A 328 -5.51 4.62 18.69
CA ASP A 328 -5.00 5.87 19.27
C ASP A 328 -5.84 7.06 18.74
N HIS A 329 -5.53 8.26 19.20
CA HIS A 329 -6.07 9.50 18.67
C HIS A 329 -5.85 9.58 17.16
N TYR A 330 -6.95 9.73 16.42
CA TYR A 330 -6.97 9.79 14.97
C TYR A 330 -6.33 8.57 14.28
N HIS A 331 -6.31 7.42 14.96
CA HIS A 331 -5.75 6.16 14.46
C HIS A 331 -6.75 5.01 14.68
N TRP A 332 -7.15 4.39 13.58
CA TRP A 332 -7.99 3.20 13.62
C TRP A 332 -7.67 2.22 12.49
N GLU A 333 -8.11 0.98 12.67
CA GLU A 333 -7.92 -0.13 11.73
C GLU A 333 -9.22 -0.90 11.53
N LEU A 334 -9.46 -1.36 10.30
CA LEU A 334 -10.59 -2.20 9.91
C LEU A 334 -10.14 -3.65 9.77
N TYR A 335 -10.93 -4.55 10.36
CA TYR A 335 -10.70 -5.99 10.36
C TYR A 335 -11.94 -6.75 9.85
N CYS A 336 -11.72 -7.89 9.22
CA CYS A 336 -12.71 -8.95 9.05
C CYS A 336 -12.14 -10.23 9.68
N GLY A 337 -12.74 -10.67 10.79
CA GLY A 337 -12.11 -11.68 11.65
C GLY A 337 -10.75 -11.19 12.17
N SER A 338 -9.70 -12.00 11.97
CA SER A 338 -8.31 -11.65 12.30
C SER A 338 -7.58 -10.89 11.19
N GLN A 339 -8.16 -10.80 10.00
CA GLN A 339 -7.53 -10.17 8.85
C GLN A 339 -7.72 -8.65 8.91
N ALA A 340 -6.62 -7.91 9.06
CA ALA A 340 -6.62 -6.46 8.87
C ALA A 340 -6.78 -6.13 7.38
N LEU A 341 -7.60 -5.11 7.06
CA LEU A 341 -7.95 -4.74 5.69
C LEU A 341 -7.52 -3.31 5.33
N LEU A 342 -7.61 -2.39 6.29
CA LEU A 342 -7.31 -0.97 6.12
C LEU A 342 -6.83 -0.39 7.45
N ARG A 343 -5.82 0.47 7.40
CA ARG A 343 -5.38 1.31 8.50
C ARG A 343 -5.56 2.78 8.12
N SER A 344 -6.11 3.59 9.01
CA SER A 344 -6.17 5.05 8.85
C SER A 344 -5.44 5.72 10.00
N HIS A 345 -4.52 6.62 9.67
CA HIS A 345 -3.81 7.46 10.65
C HIS A 345 -3.85 8.91 10.16
N TYR A 346 -4.44 9.80 10.94
CA TYR A 346 -4.70 11.20 10.55
C TYR A 346 -5.43 11.31 9.20
N ALA A 347 -6.45 10.46 8.99
CA ALA A 347 -7.20 10.33 7.74
C ALA A 347 -6.38 9.97 6.49
N VAL A 348 -5.14 9.49 6.66
CA VAL A 348 -4.33 8.92 5.59
C VAL A 348 -4.54 7.40 5.56
N PRO A 349 -5.22 6.85 4.54
CA PRO A 349 -5.44 5.42 4.43
C PRO A 349 -4.16 4.71 3.97
N LYS A 350 -3.87 3.58 4.60
CA LYS A 350 -2.76 2.68 4.27
C LYS A 350 -3.21 1.23 4.39
N LEU A 351 -2.47 0.36 3.71
CA LEU A 351 -2.59 -1.07 3.94
C LEU A 351 -2.05 -1.41 5.34
N PRO A 352 -2.61 -2.43 6.01
CA PRO A 352 -2.08 -2.92 7.27
C PRO A 352 -0.64 -3.40 7.09
N GLN A 353 0.28 -2.84 7.88
CA GLN A 353 1.70 -3.19 7.82
C GLN A 353 2.25 -3.31 9.23
N GLU A 354 3.17 -4.27 9.39
CA GLU A 354 4.09 -4.22 10.52
C GLU A 354 4.85 -2.88 10.46
N PRO A 355 5.15 -2.25 11.62
CA PRO A 355 5.86 -0.96 11.65
C PRO A 355 7.20 -1.00 10.89
N PHE A 356 7.82 -2.18 10.85
CA PHE A 356 9.05 -2.47 10.13
C PHE A 356 8.96 -3.83 9.44
N ASP A 357 9.76 -4.04 8.40
CA ASP A 357 9.97 -5.35 7.81
C ASP A 357 10.79 -6.20 8.78
N LYS A 358 10.15 -7.19 9.43
CA LYS A 358 10.79 -8.10 10.38
C LYS A 358 12.00 -8.82 9.79
N THR A 359 11.91 -9.26 8.54
CA THR A 359 13.01 -9.98 7.87
C THR A 359 14.19 -9.05 7.66
N ALA A 360 13.92 -7.83 7.19
CA ALA A 360 14.96 -6.81 7.08
C ALA A 360 15.55 -6.45 8.45
N PHE A 361 14.74 -6.29 9.50
CA PHE A 361 15.22 -6.01 10.85
C PHE A 361 16.21 -7.08 11.33
N LEU A 362 15.82 -8.35 11.23
CA LEU A 362 16.66 -9.47 11.69
C LEU A 362 17.97 -9.57 10.91
N ALA A 363 17.93 -9.34 9.59
CA ALA A 363 19.14 -9.31 8.76
C ALA A 363 20.06 -8.13 9.12
N ASN A 364 19.50 -6.94 9.34
CA ASN A 364 20.28 -5.77 9.78
C ASN A 364 20.91 -6.02 11.15
N TYR A 365 20.16 -6.61 12.08
CA TYR A 365 20.65 -6.94 13.42
C TYR A 365 21.82 -7.92 13.38
N ALA A 366 21.72 -8.98 12.58
CA ALA A 366 22.79 -9.96 12.41
C ALA A 366 24.06 -9.35 11.80
N ARG A 367 23.93 -8.39 10.87
CA ARG A 367 25.09 -7.66 10.30
C ARG A 367 25.74 -6.75 11.32
N LEU A 368 24.93 -6.01 12.08
CA LEU A 368 25.42 -5.07 13.07
C LEU A 368 26.07 -5.82 14.26
N PHE A 369 25.56 -6.99 14.62
CA PHE A 369 26.08 -7.80 15.72
C PHE A 369 26.31 -9.28 15.30
N PRO A 370 27.40 -9.60 14.57
CA PRO A 370 27.65 -10.94 14.02
C PRO A 370 27.87 -12.04 15.07
N LEU A 371 28.22 -11.67 16.31
CA LEU A 371 28.38 -12.60 17.41
C LEU A 371 27.05 -12.94 18.11
N SER A 372 25.96 -12.25 17.76
CA SER A 372 24.63 -12.50 18.33
C SER A 372 23.92 -13.65 17.60
N SER A 373 23.10 -14.41 18.33
CA SER A 373 22.29 -15.47 17.73
C SER A 373 21.02 -14.92 17.09
N GLN A 374 20.39 -15.69 16.20
CA GLN A 374 19.08 -15.34 15.64
C GLN A 374 18.01 -15.17 16.72
N GLU A 375 18.09 -15.97 17.80
CA GLU A 375 17.19 -15.83 18.96
C GLU A 375 17.32 -14.48 19.64
N ASN A 376 18.53 -13.91 19.70
CA ASN A 376 18.74 -12.57 20.27
C ASN A 376 18.09 -11.49 19.41
N GLY A 377 18.19 -11.60 18.08
CA GLY A 377 17.50 -10.71 17.16
C GLY A 377 15.98 -10.79 17.28
N LEU A 378 15.42 -12.01 17.39
CA LEU A 378 13.98 -12.22 17.63
C LEU A 378 13.54 -11.67 18.98
N HIS A 379 14.38 -11.82 20.01
CA HIS A 379 14.11 -11.27 21.32
C HIS A 379 14.04 -9.74 21.29
N LEU A 380 14.98 -9.07 20.62
CA LEU A 380 14.95 -7.62 20.45
C LEU A 380 13.75 -7.16 19.61
N TRP A 381 13.37 -7.92 18.58
CA TRP A 381 12.15 -7.65 17.81
C TRP A 381 10.91 -7.63 18.70
N ASN A 382 10.76 -8.61 19.60
CA ASN A 382 9.63 -8.64 20.54
C ASN A 382 9.67 -7.48 21.54
N LEU A 383 10.87 -7.07 21.97
CA LEU A 383 11.05 -5.87 22.80
C LEU A 383 10.66 -4.60 22.05
N LEU A 384 11.05 -4.45 20.78
CA LEU A 384 10.62 -3.35 19.91
C LEU A 384 9.08 -3.30 19.81
N LEU A 385 8.43 -4.42 19.48
CA LEU A 385 6.96 -4.48 19.41
C LEU A 385 6.31 -4.12 20.76
N THR A 386 6.90 -4.57 21.86
CA THR A 386 6.44 -4.21 23.20
C THR A 386 6.59 -2.72 23.46
N GLN A 387 7.73 -2.14 23.09
CA GLN A 387 8.05 -0.73 23.26
C GLN A 387 7.08 0.17 22.48
N ILE A 388 6.75 -0.20 21.25
CA ILE A 388 5.81 0.52 20.37
C ILE A 388 4.41 0.63 21.00
N ASN A 389 4.00 -0.40 21.75
CA ASN A 389 2.68 -0.48 22.37
C ASN A 389 2.58 0.25 23.73
N GLN A 390 3.67 0.82 24.25
CA GLN A 390 3.65 1.56 25.53
C GLN A 390 3.07 2.96 25.38
N GLU A 391 2.41 3.51 26.40
CA GLU A 391 1.75 4.83 26.32
C GLU A 391 2.70 6.03 26.26
N HIS A 392 3.98 5.82 26.55
CA HIS A 392 4.99 6.88 26.67
C HIS A 392 6.19 6.59 25.77
N GLY A 393 6.85 7.65 25.33
CA GLY A 393 8.08 7.57 24.57
C GLY A 393 9.21 6.96 25.39
N SER A 394 10.02 6.13 24.75
CA SER A 394 11.09 5.38 25.39
C SER A 394 12.26 5.17 24.41
N MET A 395 13.43 4.84 24.95
CA MET A 395 14.62 4.55 24.15
C MET A 395 15.33 3.30 24.64
N ILE A 396 15.64 2.41 23.71
CA ILE A 396 16.53 1.27 23.91
C ILE A 396 17.78 1.49 23.08
N VAL A 397 18.95 1.30 23.68
CA VAL A 397 20.23 1.26 22.94
C VAL A 397 20.86 -0.10 23.16
N VAL A 398 21.24 -0.75 22.06
CA VAL A 398 22.05 -1.97 22.06
C VAL A 398 23.47 -1.58 21.70
N ALA A 399 24.43 -1.91 22.57
CA ALA A 399 25.84 -1.59 22.37
C ALA A 399 26.70 -2.84 22.59
N GLU A 400 27.65 -3.09 21.69
CA GLU A 400 28.59 -4.21 21.82
C GLU A 400 29.43 -4.12 23.11
N ASP A 401 29.69 -2.89 23.58
CA ASP A 401 30.44 -2.55 24.78
C ASP A 401 29.55 -2.13 25.97
N ALA A 402 28.28 -2.57 26.00
CA ALA A 402 27.27 -2.12 26.98
C ALA A 402 27.71 -2.17 28.45
N ALA A 403 28.47 -3.20 28.86
CA ALA A 403 28.97 -3.30 30.23
C ALA A 403 29.97 -2.18 30.59
N ASN A 404 30.88 -1.84 29.67
CA ASN A 404 31.84 -0.76 29.85
C ASN A 404 31.13 0.60 29.83
N GLU A 405 30.14 0.76 28.94
CA GLU A 405 29.35 1.98 28.82
C GLU A 405 28.47 2.23 30.05
N ALA A 406 27.85 1.19 30.60
CA ALA A 406 27.16 1.28 31.88
C ALA A 406 28.11 1.78 32.99
N HIS A 407 29.34 1.25 33.05
CA HIS A 407 30.32 1.73 34.03
C HIS A 407 30.73 3.19 33.80
N ARG A 408 31.01 3.58 32.54
CA ARG A 408 31.42 4.94 32.17
C ARG A 408 30.33 5.97 32.47
N LEU A 409 29.08 5.63 32.18
CA LEU A 409 27.90 6.48 32.35
C LEU A 409 27.20 6.30 33.71
N SER A 410 27.86 5.65 34.68
CA SER A 410 27.23 5.30 35.98
C SER A 410 26.78 6.49 36.83
N LYS A 411 27.26 7.70 36.52
CA LYS A 411 26.83 8.96 37.18
C LYS A 411 25.68 9.65 36.45
N GLN A 412 25.32 9.14 35.27
CA GLN A 412 24.31 9.68 34.36
C GLN A 412 23.20 8.65 34.08
N GLY A 413 23.07 7.64 34.94
CA GLY A 413 22.07 6.59 34.84
C GLY A 413 22.18 5.63 36.02
N THR A 414 21.34 4.59 36.02
CA THR A 414 21.31 3.57 37.06
C THR A 414 21.90 2.27 36.55
N ASN A 415 23.09 1.91 37.05
CA ASN A 415 23.67 0.59 36.77
C ASN A 415 22.93 -0.50 37.53
N ILE A 416 22.66 -1.59 36.84
CA ILE A 416 22.03 -2.76 37.41
C ILE A 416 22.93 -3.97 37.28
N VAL A 417 22.66 -5.00 38.07
CA VAL A 417 23.24 -6.32 37.80
C VAL A 417 22.64 -6.81 36.48
N PRO A 418 23.45 -7.25 35.50
CA PRO A 418 22.96 -7.61 34.18
C PRO A 418 21.84 -8.65 34.24
N ILE A 419 20.70 -8.32 33.62
CA ILE A 419 19.52 -9.19 33.56
C ILE A 419 18.94 -9.19 32.15
N ARG A 420 18.52 -10.35 31.66
CA ARG A 420 17.88 -10.44 30.35
C ARG A 420 16.56 -9.67 30.37
N LEU A 421 16.43 -8.68 29.50
CA LEU A 421 15.26 -7.79 29.50
C LEU A 421 14.04 -8.53 28.97
N THR A 422 13.02 -8.75 29.80
CA THR A 422 11.74 -9.30 29.37
C THR A 422 10.76 -8.18 29.00
N GLU A 423 9.69 -8.52 28.27
CA GLU A 423 8.61 -7.57 27.94
C GLU A 423 7.93 -7.00 29.18
N SER A 424 7.78 -7.82 30.22
CA SER A 424 7.24 -7.39 31.52
C SER A 424 8.19 -6.39 32.22
N LEU A 425 9.49 -6.68 32.22
CA LEU A 425 10.48 -5.78 32.83
C LEU A 425 10.60 -4.48 32.03
N LEU A 426 10.58 -4.55 30.69
CA LEU A 426 10.55 -3.38 29.82
C LEU A 426 9.39 -2.44 30.18
N ARG A 427 8.17 -2.96 30.38
CA ARG A 427 7.02 -2.15 30.83
C ARG A 427 7.26 -1.47 32.17
N CYS A 428 7.97 -2.11 33.10
CA CYS A 428 8.28 -1.52 34.40
C CYS A 428 9.34 -0.41 34.30
N VAL A 429 10.38 -0.61 33.50
CA VAL A 429 11.55 0.30 33.48
C VAL A 429 11.40 1.46 32.50
N SER A 430 10.56 1.32 31.47
CA SER A 430 10.29 2.40 30.49
C SER A 430 9.60 3.63 31.08
N GLY A 431 9.07 3.56 32.31
CA GLY A 431 8.50 4.73 32.99
C GLY A 431 9.54 5.73 33.52
N ILE A 432 10.83 5.40 33.43
CA ILE A 432 11.94 6.27 33.84
C ILE A 432 12.48 7.01 32.61
N ASP A 433 12.72 8.31 32.76
CA ASP A 433 13.36 9.11 31.72
C ASP A 433 14.79 8.66 31.42
N GLY A 434 15.15 8.68 30.14
CA GLY A 434 16.47 8.29 29.65
C GLY A 434 16.43 7.01 28.84
N THR A 435 17.56 6.30 28.82
CA THR A 435 17.81 5.18 27.90
C THR A 435 18.01 3.88 28.65
N ILE A 436 17.46 2.79 28.09
CA ILE A 436 17.73 1.42 28.52
C ILE A 436 18.90 0.89 27.70
N LEU A 437 19.99 0.49 28.35
CA LEU A 437 21.21 0.01 27.69
C LEU A 437 21.31 -1.51 27.74
N LEU A 438 21.30 -2.12 26.57
CA LEU A 438 21.40 -3.56 26.35
C LEU A 438 22.71 -3.94 25.68
N ASP A 439 23.17 -5.16 25.92
CA ASP A 439 24.13 -5.83 25.03
C ASP A 439 23.43 -6.57 23.88
N PRO A 440 24.17 -7.05 22.85
CA PRO A 440 23.56 -7.75 21.72
C PRO A 440 22.90 -9.10 22.05
N ALA A 441 23.05 -9.61 23.27
CA ALA A 441 22.35 -10.79 23.76
C ALA A 441 21.02 -10.45 24.47
N GLY A 442 20.72 -9.16 24.64
CA GLY A 442 19.50 -8.66 25.27
C GLY A 442 19.60 -8.57 26.79
N PHE A 443 20.81 -8.60 27.38
CA PHE A 443 20.98 -8.30 28.80
C PHE A 443 21.06 -6.79 29.00
N CYS A 444 20.23 -6.29 29.93
CA CYS A 444 20.20 -4.91 30.36
C CYS A 444 21.28 -4.67 31.41
N HIS A 445 22.16 -3.71 31.15
CA HIS A 445 23.26 -3.34 32.05
C HIS A 445 22.97 -2.07 32.84
N ALA A 446 22.11 -1.18 32.29
CA ALA A 446 21.74 0.07 32.95
C ALA A 446 20.43 0.66 32.40
N ILE A 447 19.76 1.46 33.24
CA ILE A 447 18.45 2.07 32.96
C ILE A 447 18.52 3.58 33.26
N GLY A 448 17.76 4.37 32.49
CA GLY A 448 17.66 5.81 32.69
C GLY A 448 18.96 6.53 32.35
N ILE A 449 19.72 6.01 31.39
CA ILE A 449 20.99 6.60 30.98
C ILE A 449 20.74 7.85 30.13
N ILE A 450 21.42 8.93 30.49
CA ILE A 450 21.58 10.11 29.67
C ILE A 450 22.77 9.88 28.73
N LEU A 451 22.49 9.73 27.44
CA LEU A 451 23.52 9.51 26.44
C LEU A 451 24.29 10.81 26.15
N ASP A 452 25.60 10.69 26.02
CA ASP A 452 26.47 11.71 25.47
C ASP A 452 26.68 11.53 23.96
N GLY A 453 27.46 12.42 23.34
CA GLY A 453 27.77 12.37 21.92
C GLY A 453 27.95 13.76 21.33
N GLU A 454 28.78 13.85 20.28
CA GLU A 454 29.06 15.10 19.58
C GLU A 454 27.91 15.48 18.64
N ALA A 455 27.72 16.77 18.38
CA ALA A 455 26.74 17.23 17.41
C ALA A 455 27.16 16.76 16.00
N THR A 456 26.20 16.22 15.24
CA THR A 456 26.43 15.77 13.86
C THR A 456 25.44 16.42 12.91
N ASP A 457 25.80 16.49 11.63
CA ASP A 457 24.93 17.04 10.56
C ASP A 457 23.68 16.17 10.29
N GLN A 458 23.61 14.97 10.89
CA GLN A 458 22.43 14.10 10.83
C GLN A 458 21.39 14.42 11.91
N CYS A 459 21.74 15.23 12.92
CA CYS A 459 20.75 15.76 13.85
C CYS A 459 19.82 16.75 13.15
N THR A 460 18.57 16.83 13.59
CA THR A 460 17.59 17.78 13.04
C THR A 460 16.78 18.47 14.14
N PRO A 461 16.56 19.79 14.06
CA PRO A 461 15.73 20.52 15.02
C PRO A 461 14.25 20.15 14.94
N SER A 462 13.81 19.46 13.88
CA SER A 462 12.42 19.00 13.74
C SER A 462 12.10 17.76 14.60
N ARG A 463 13.11 17.11 15.18
CA ARG A 463 12.96 15.90 16.01
C ARG A 463 13.33 16.18 17.46
N GLY A 464 12.77 15.38 18.37
CA GLY A 464 12.95 15.54 19.82
C GLY A 464 14.35 15.19 20.32
N SER A 465 14.59 15.48 21.61
CA SER A 465 15.87 15.22 22.28
C SER A 465 16.28 13.75 22.27
N ARG A 466 15.32 12.83 22.46
CA ARG A 466 15.55 11.37 22.38
C ARG A 466 16.18 11.01 21.02
N TYR A 467 15.49 11.31 19.92
CA TYR A 467 16.00 11.02 18.57
C TYR A 467 17.43 11.55 18.36
N ASN A 468 17.65 12.84 18.63
CA ASN A 468 18.95 13.46 18.40
C ASN A 468 20.05 12.87 19.31
N SER A 469 19.75 12.51 20.56
CA SER A 469 20.71 11.79 21.41
C SER A 469 21.04 10.39 20.89
N GLY A 470 20.05 9.65 20.38
CA GLY A 470 20.29 8.36 19.73
C GLY A 470 21.21 8.47 18.51
N VAL A 471 20.98 9.46 17.64
CA VAL A 471 21.83 9.73 16.46
C VAL A 471 23.27 9.99 16.88
N ARG A 472 23.50 10.92 17.81
CA ARG A 472 24.85 11.26 18.26
C ARG A 472 25.55 10.07 18.88
N TYR A 473 24.87 9.34 19.76
CA TYR A 473 25.49 8.23 20.50
C TYR A 473 25.83 7.03 19.60
N VAL A 474 24.96 6.69 18.66
CA VAL A 474 25.21 5.59 17.71
C VAL A 474 26.34 5.93 16.72
N GLN A 475 26.46 7.20 16.32
CA GLN A 475 27.47 7.63 15.36
C GLN A 475 28.83 7.94 15.98
N THR A 476 28.88 8.15 17.29
CA THR A 476 30.14 8.48 17.98
C THR A 476 30.97 7.21 18.22
N GLY A 477 32.12 7.13 17.55
CA GLY A 477 33.12 6.07 17.73
C GLY A 477 33.02 4.95 16.71
N SER A 478 33.85 3.91 16.89
CA SER A 478 33.94 2.76 15.97
C SER A 478 33.19 1.52 16.46
N THR A 479 32.59 1.57 17.66
CA THR A 479 31.85 0.47 18.25
C THR A 479 30.45 0.37 17.66
N ARG A 480 29.98 -0.86 17.45
CA ARG A 480 28.69 -1.12 16.81
C ARG A 480 27.57 -0.90 17.81
N ARG A 481 26.61 -0.05 17.44
CA ARG A 481 25.48 0.34 18.29
C ARG A 481 24.22 0.49 17.48
N LEU A 482 23.08 0.24 18.14
CA LEU A 482 21.74 0.37 17.60
C LEU A 482 20.90 1.15 18.62
N ALA A 483 20.18 2.18 18.19
CA ALA A 483 19.18 2.84 19.01
C ALA A 483 17.78 2.59 18.42
N ILE A 484 16.83 2.28 19.29
CA ILE A 484 15.40 2.18 19.00
C ILE A 484 14.72 3.28 19.80
N VAL A 485 14.14 4.25 19.09
CA VAL A 485 13.48 5.41 19.67
C VAL A 485 12.00 5.33 19.37
N VAL A 486 11.19 5.28 20.42
CA VAL A 486 9.73 5.47 20.33
C VAL A 486 9.43 6.82 20.93
N SER A 487 8.88 7.73 20.14
CA SER A 487 8.54 9.08 20.56
C SER A 487 7.12 9.15 21.14
N ASP A 488 6.84 10.19 21.93
CA ASP A 488 5.52 10.43 22.54
C ASP A 488 4.43 10.66 21.47
N ASP A 489 4.82 11.12 20.27
CA ASP A 489 3.95 11.27 19.09
C ASP A 489 3.80 9.98 18.27
N ARG A 490 4.21 8.83 18.82
CA ARG A 490 4.18 7.49 18.19
C ARG A 490 5.09 7.33 16.97
N THR A 491 5.97 8.28 16.69
CA THR A 491 7.00 8.07 15.68
C THR A 491 8.06 7.09 16.22
N ILE A 492 8.46 6.14 15.36
CA ILE A 492 9.42 5.10 15.73
C ILE A 492 10.62 5.21 14.79
N ASP A 493 11.82 5.30 15.36
CA ASP A 493 13.06 5.34 14.61
C ASP A 493 13.99 4.22 15.07
N ILE A 494 14.71 3.65 14.11
CA ILE A 494 15.78 2.72 14.34
C ILE A 494 17.04 3.32 13.74
N ILE A 495 18.10 3.43 14.53
CA ILE A 495 19.33 4.14 14.20
C ILE A 495 20.50 3.17 14.39
N PRO A 496 21.27 2.82 13.34
CA PRO A 496 21.14 3.31 11.97
C PRO A 496 19.87 2.81 11.27
N PRO A 497 19.39 3.51 10.22
CA PRO A 497 18.16 3.16 9.52
C PRO A 497 18.25 1.78 8.88
N ILE A 498 17.19 0.98 9.07
CA ILE A 498 17.08 -0.36 8.50
C ILE A 498 16.98 -0.26 6.98
N LYS A 499 17.94 -0.88 6.29
CA LYS A 499 17.86 -1.09 4.84
C LYS A 499 17.04 -2.35 4.57
N ARG A 500 16.10 -2.28 3.63
CA ARG A 500 15.34 -3.45 3.17
C ARG A 500 16.28 -4.43 2.46
N LEU A 501 15.86 -5.69 2.37
CA LEU A 501 16.52 -6.67 1.53
C LEU A 501 16.04 -6.51 0.08
N ALA A 502 16.93 -6.78 -0.87
CA ALA A 502 16.62 -6.70 -2.30
C ALA A 502 16.92 -8.03 -3.01
N SER A 503 16.05 -8.46 -3.92
CA SER A 503 16.23 -9.71 -4.65
C SER A 503 17.31 -9.58 -5.73
N ARG A 504 18.25 -10.55 -5.78
CA ARG A 504 19.32 -10.66 -6.79
C ARG A 504 18.70 -10.86 -8.16
N SER A 505 17.78 -11.81 -8.28
CA SER A 505 17.09 -12.10 -9.53
C SER A 505 16.32 -10.89 -10.06
N ARG A 506 15.68 -10.10 -9.19
CA ARG A 506 14.99 -8.86 -9.58
C ARG A 506 15.93 -7.76 -10.05
N ILE A 507 17.04 -7.53 -9.34
CA ILE A 507 18.05 -6.56 -9.77
C ILE A 507 18.61 -6.98 -11.13
N GLU A 508 18.98 -8.24 -11.28
CA GLU A 508 19.53 -8.77 -12.52
C GLU A 508 18.53 -8.68 -13.68
N GLN A 509 17.25 -8.97 -13.44
CA GLN A 509 16.18 -8.78 -14.42
C GLN A 509 16.09 -7.32 -14.89
N ARG A 510 16.23 -6.35 -13.97
CA ARG A 510 16.19 -4.92 -14.30
C ARG A 510 17.44 -4.46 -15.03
N VAL A 511 18.61 -5.00 -14.69
CA VAL A 511 19.86 -4.77 -15.42
C VAL A 511 19.75 -5.31 -16.85
N ALA A 512 19.34 -6.57 -17.01
CA ALA A 512 19.15 -7.19 -18.33
C ALA A 512 18.10 -6.44 -19.18
N ALA A 513 17.00 -6.01 -18.55
CA ALA A 513 15.98 -5.20 -19.23
C ALA A 513 16.54 -3.84 -19.67
N LEU A 514 17.41 -3.21 -18.88
CA LEU A 514 18.09 -1.98 -19.28
C LEU A 514 19.09 -2.23 -20.41
N GLU A 515 19.84 -3.34 -20.38
CA GLU A 515 20.77 -3.72 -21.45
C GLU A 515 20.07 -3.85 -22.80
N ALA A 516 18.89 -4.46 -22.82
CA ALA A 516 18.05 -4.60 -24.01
C ALA A 516 17.30 -3.31 -24.39
N ALA A 517 17.32 -2.28 -23.54
CA ALA A 517 16.52 -1.09 -23.75
C ALA A 517 17.01 -0.19 -24.90
N THR A 518 16.07 0.57 -25.44
CA THR A 518 16.27 1.61 -26.46
C THR A 518 16.01 2.99 -25.84
N LEU A 519 16.17 4.07 -26.62
CA LEU A 519 15.81 5.41 -26.18
C LEU A 519 14.33 5.55 -25.79
N ASP A 520 13.47 4.64 -26.25
CA ASP A 520 12.01 4.73 -26.05
C ASP A 520 11.54 4.03 -24.76
N ASN A 521 12.29 3.05 -24.25
CA ASN A 521 11.85 2.20 -23.14
C ASN A 521 12.85 2.05 -21.98
N TYR A 522 13.99 2.76 -22.00
CA TYR A 522 14.99 2.68 -20.92
C TYR A 522 14.50 3.22 -19.57
N HIS A 523 13.54 4.15 -19.58
CA HIS A 523 13.15 4.94 -18.41
C HIS A 523 12.73 4.09 -17.21
N ASP A 524 11.93 3.05 -17.41
CA ASP A 524 11.40 2.23 -16.32
C ASP A 524 12.51 1.49 -15.57
N SER A 525 13.38 0.77 -16.29
CA SER A 525 14.49 0.03 -15.69
C SER A 525 15.54 0.98 -15.13
N ARG A 526 15.84 2.10 -15.83
CA ARG A 526 16.80 3.12 -15.38
C ARG A 526 16.35 3.78 -14.08
N ASN A 527 15.11 4.25 -14.00
CA ASN A 527 14.61 4.92 -12.79
C ASN A 527 14.54 3.94 -11.60
N TRP A 528 14.13 2.70 -11.85
CA TRP A 528 14.12 1.68 -10.81
C TRP A 528 15.53 1.41 -10.28
N LEU A 529 16.53 1.24 -11.16
CA LEU A 529 17.92 1.04 -10.75
C LEU A 529 18.49 2.26 -10.03
N ASP A 530 18.13 3.46 -10.46
CA ASP A 530 18.51 4.73 -9.82
C ASP A 530 18.02 4.80 -8.36
N ASP A 531 16.76 4.42 -8.12
CA ASP A 531 16.18 4.29 -6.77
C ASP A 531 16.82 3.16 -5.93
N HIS A 532 17.56 2.24 -6.56
CA HIS A 532 18.17 1.05 -5.93
C HIS A 532 19.70 1.05 -6.00
N ARG A 533 20.35 2.20 -6.26
CA ARG A 533 21.82 2.34 -6.38
C ARG A 533 22.62 1.59 -5.30
N PHE A 534 22.16 1.67 -4.05
CA PHE A 534 22.79 1.02 -2.90
C PHE A 534 22.97 -0.50 -3.07
N TYR A 535 22.12 -1.19 -3.84
CA TYR A 535 22.15 -2.65 -3.99
C TYR A 535 22.91 -3.13 -5.23
N ILE A 536 23.48 -2.22 -6.02
CA ILE A 536 24.15 -2.54 -7.29
C ILE A 536 25.63 -2.85 -7.02
N ASN A 537 26.09 -4.02 -7.47
CA ASN A 537 27.48 -4.43 -7.30
C ASN A 537 28.41 -3.85 -8.41
N ALA A 538 29.73 -4.04 -8.25
CA ALA A 538 30.72 -3.48 -9.18
C ALA A 538 30.54 -3.93 -10.64
N GLU A 539 30.19 -5.20 -10.87
CA GLU A 539 29.97 -5.76 -12.20
C GLU A 539 28.72 -5.15 -12.86
N GLN A 540 27.63 -5.05 -12.09
CA GLN A 540 26.38 -4.44 -12.53
C GLN A 540 26.54 -2.94 -12.80
N CYS A 541 27.31 -2.21 -11.96
CA CYS A 541 27.65 -0.80 -12.22
C CYS A 541 28.36 -0.66 -13.58
N ALA A 542 29.31 -1.54 -13.91
CA ALA A 542 30.00 -1.50 -15.19
C ALA A 542 29.04 -1.73 -16.37
N ARG A 543 28.15 -2.73 -16.26
CA ARG A 543 27.12 -3.05 -17.27
C ARG A 543 26.15 -1.89 -17.48
N ILE A 544 25.57 -1.37 -16.40
CA ILE A 544 24.63 -0.24 -16.43
C ILE A 544 25.29 0.99 -17.05
N ASN A 545 26.51 1.33 -16.61
CA ASN A 545 27.22 2.49 -17.13
C ASN A 545 27.56 2.34 -18.62
N ALA A 546 27.89 1.14 -19.11
CA ALA A 546 28.11 0.89 -20.54
C ALA A 546 26.82 1.12 -21.36
N VAL A 547 25.66 0.78 -20.80
CA VAL A 547 24.37 1.06 -21.43
C VAL A 547 24.05 2.55 -21.42
N ILE A 548 24.31 3.26 -20.31
CA ILE A 548 24.16 4.71 -20.24
C ILE A 548 25.03 5.38 -21.31
N ASP A 549 26.30 4.98 -21.41
CA ASP A 549 27.24 5.49 -22.42
C ASP A 549 26.72 5.21 -23.85
N ARG A 550 26.14 4.02 -24.09
CA ARG A 550 25.47 3.66 -25.36
C ARG A 550 24.28 4.57 -25.67
N LEU A 551 23.37 4.78 -24.70
CA LEU A 551 22.17 5.61 -24.86
C LEU A 551 22.53 7.10 -25.02
N ASP A 552 23.54 7.57 -24.30
CA ASP A 552 24.09 8.93 -24.40
C ASP A 552 24.70 9.19 -25.78
N ALA A 553 25.32 8.18 -26.41
CA ALA A 553 25.89 8.28 -27.74
C ALA A 553 24.85 8.22 -28.89
N LEU A 554 23.64 7.70 -28.64
CA LEU A 554 22.62 7.61 -29.68
C LEU A 554 22.14 9.01 -30.13
N PRO A 555 21.89 9.21 -31.44
CA PRO A 555 21.35 10.45 -31.96
C PRO A 555 19.95 10.69 -31.38
N LYS A 556 19.76 11.88 -30.80
CA LYS A 556 18.51 12.28 -30.14
C LYS A 556 17.71 13.14 -31.11
N GLU A 557 16.40 12.91 -31.18
CA GLU A 557 15.53 13.73 -32.02
C GLU A 557 15.48 15.18 -31.52
N VAL A 558 15.31 16.12 -32.45
CA VAL A 558 15.19 17.55 -32.11
C VAL A 558 13.94 17.75 -31.27
N GLY A 559 14.11 18.24 -30.04
CA GLY A 559 13.01 18.46 -29.09
C GLY A 559 12.82 17.35 -28.06
N LEU A 560 13.58 16.25 -28.13
CA LEU A 560 13.57 15.20 -27.10
C LEU A 560 14.18 15.74 -25.80
N ILE A 561 13.43 15.66 -24.70
CA ILE A 561 13.95 15.92 -23.35
C ILE A 561 14.64 14.64 -22.88
N TYR A 562 15.96 14.64 -22.89
CA TYR A 562 16.78 13.53 -22.39
C TYR A 562 17.39 13.90 -21.03
N LEU A 563 17.06 13.14 -20.00
CA LEU A 563 17.61 13.32 -18.66
C LEU A 563 18.86 12.46 -18.50
N GLY A 564 20.01 13.11 -18.41
CA GLY A 564 21.28 12.44 -18.11
C GLY A 564 21.19 11.68 -16.78
N THR A 565 21.91 10.56 -16.69
CA THR A 565 21.96 9.73 -15.48
C THR A 565 23.35 9.85 -14.89
N GLU A 566 23.44 10.15 -13.60
CA GLU A 566 24.72 10.08 -12.91
C GLU A 566 25.27 8.65 -13.00
N ARG A 567 26.59 8.51 -13.13
CA ARG A 567 27.18 7.18 -13.21
C ARG A 567 26.90 6.40 -11.93
N PHE A 568 26.71 5.09 -12.08
CA PHE A 568 26.53 4.19 -10.97
C PHE A 568 27.89 3.87 -10.35
N GLU A 569 27.98 4.04 -9.04
CA GLU A 569 29.14 3.73 -8.22
C GLU A 569 28.73 2.77 -7.11
N VAL A 570 29.66 1.91 -6.69
CA VAL A 570 29.40 0.95 -5.62
C VAL A 570 29.42 1.68 -4.28
N ASP A 571 28.36 1.50 -3.50
CA ASP A 571 28.32 2.01 -2.13
C ASP A 571 29.28 1.19 -1.23
N PRO A 572 30.20 1.84 -0.47
CA PRO A 572 31.14 1.13 0.39
C PRO A 572 30.49 0.26 1.47
N GLU A 573 29.26 0.57 1.89
CA GLU A 573 28.52 -0.22 2.89
C GLU A 573 27.74 -1.39 2.27
N MET A 574 27.66 -1.47 0.94
CA MET A 574 26.99 -2.56 0.25
C MET A 574 27.76 -3.88 0.44
N ALA A 575 27.04 -4.91 0.88
CA ALA A 575 27.55 -6.28 0.98
C ALA A 575 26.51 -7.29 0.46
N GLU A 576 26.95 -8.49 0.12
CA GLU A 576 26.06 -9.56 -0.38
C GLU A 576 24.91 -9.92 0.56
N SER A 577 25.08 -9.67 1.87
CA SER A 577 24.07 -9.89 2.91
C SER A 577 22.85 -8.95 2.82
N TYR A 578 22.87 -7.91 1.98
CA TYR A 578 21.70 -7.07 1.67
C TYR A 578 20.83 -7.68 0.56
N LEU A 579 21.32 -8.74 -0.09
CA LEU A 579 20.67 -9.35 -1.22
C LEU A 579 20.01 -10.68 -0.83
N THR A 580 18.79 -10.89 -1.31
CA THR A 580 18.04 -12.15 -1.23
C THR A 580 17.96 -12.78 -2.63
N ASP A 581 17.39 -13.96 -2.73
CA ASP A 581 17.32 -14.83 -3.92
C ASP A 581 17.18 -14.17 -5.31
#